data_AF-A0A514WT83-F1
#
_entry.id   AF-A0A514WT83-F1
#
_cell.length_a   1.000
_cell.length_b   1.000
_cell.length_c   1.000
_cell.angle_alpha   90.00
_cell.angle_beta   90.00
_cell.angle_gamma   90.00
#
_symmetry.space_group_name_H-M   'P 1'
#
loop_
_entity.id
_entity.type
_entity.pdbx_description
1 polymer ?
#
loop_
_entity_poly.entity_id
_entity_poly.type
_entity_poly.pdbx_seq_one_letter_code
_entity_poly.pdbx_strand_id
1 'polypeptide(L)'
;MDKEIFTLVSKEKEKVKLFQDLANARAEVICKGDSDNLCKLKAYSYNDQTHFLECNNNSTTVLKNGEEFLGYFFLGGEKYYFEGNIQVLHGAYSIALPKELYHLQRRQNYRVKVPESYGAHFDILKVNGQPQPIKGILANLSSQGCLVVYRMDNPLMKVGDKLDGNLFIGGREGIELEGIVRHIKVDDKNKVIQTFGIEFTPLNPILENRLFAITMEIHKEIFKRN
;
A
#
# COMPACT_ATOMS: atom_id res chain seq x y z
N MET A 1 -5.43 -15.88 4.91
CA MET A 1 -5.24 -14.52 4.36
C MET A 1 -6.00 -13.55 5.26
N ASP A 2 -5.35 -12.51 5.78
CA ASP A 2 -5.98 -11.56 6.71
C ASP A 2 -7.13 -10.80 6.03
N LYS A 3 -8.35 -11.00 6.52
CA LYS A 3 -9.59 -10.41 5.96
C LYS A 3 -9.61 -8.88 6.00
N GLU A 4 -8.72 -8.25 6.77
CA GLU A 4 -8.64 -6.78 6.89
C GLU A 4 -7.89 -6.13 5.71
N ILE A 5 -7.11 -6.90 4.93
CA ILE A 5 -6.25 -6.37 3.86
C ILE A 5 -6.75 -6.80 2.47
N PHE A 6 -7.51 -7.91 2.40
CA PHE A 6 -8.00 -8.48 1.15
C PHE A 6 -9.51 -8.67 1.19
N THR A 7 -10.19 -8.18 0.15
CA THR A 7 -11.62 -8.44 -0.07
C THR A 7 -11.79 -9.43 -1.20
N LEU A 8 -12.57 -10.49 -0.97
CA LEU A 8 -12.92 -11.44 -2.02
C LEU A 8 -13.87 -10.78 -3.03
N VAL A 9 -13.52 -10.85 -4.31
CA VAL A 9 -14.39 -10.49 -5.44
C VAL A 9 -15.43 -11.60 -5.59
N SER A 10 -16.58 -11.44 -4.95
CA SER A 10 -17.59 -12.49 -4.80
C SER A 10 -18.42 -12.75 -6.06
N LYS A 11 -18.58 -11.74 -6.92
CA LYS A 11 -19.42 -11.85 -8.12
C LYS A 11 -18.59 -12.34 -9.30
N GLU A 12 -18.96 -13.48 -9.86
CA GLU A 12 -18.29 -14.05 -11.04
C GLU A 12 -18.28 -13.09 -12.24
N LYS A 13 -19.40 -12.40 -12.50
CA LYS A 13 -19.50 -11.36 -13.54
C LYS A 13 -18.45 -10.24 -13.39
N GLU A 14 -18.09 -9.91 -12.15
CA GLU A 14 -17.07 -8.89 -11.87
C GLU A 14 -15.67 -9.43 -12.19
N LYS A 15 -15.37 -10.68 -11.84
CA LYS A 15 -14.11 -11.34 -12.22
C LYS A 15 -13.95 -11.42 -13.74
N VAL A 16 -15.00 -11.80 -14.45
CA VAL A 16 -15.04 -11.85 -15.92
C VAL A 16 -14.68 -10.48 -16.48
N LYS A 17 -15.35 -9.42 -16.00
CA LYS A 17 -15.07 -8.05 -16.43
C LYS A 17 -13.61 -7.65 -16.17
N LEU A 18 -13.06 -7.95 -14.99
CA LEU A 18 -11.66 -7.65 -14.67
C LEU A 18 -10.70 -8.33 -15.65
N PHE A 19 -10.96 -9.58 -16.04
CA PHE A 19 -10.12 -10.32 -17.00
C PHE A 19 -10.26 -9.78 -18.43
N GLN A 20 -11.47 -9.39 -18.84
CA GLN A 20 -11.71 -8.68 -20.10
C GLN A 20 -10.94 -7.35 -20.14
N ASP A 21 -11.05 -6.54 -19.09
CA ASP A 21 -10.38 -5.25 -18.97
C ASP A 21 -8.84 -5.40 -18.97
N LEU A 22 -8.33 -6.46 -18.32
CA LEU A 22 -6.92 -6.80 -18.31
C LEU A 22 -6.39 -7.14 -19.72
N ALA A 23 -7.14 -7.94 -20.49
CA ALA A 23 -6.81 -8.26 -21.88
C ALA A 23 -6.87 -7.00 -22.77
N ASN A 24 -7.92 -6.19 -22.64
CA ASN A 24 -8.10 -4.94 -23.38
C ASN A 24 -6.96 -3.95 -23.13
N ALA A 25 -6.53 -3.83 -21.87
CA ALA A 25 -5.41 -2.97 -21.47
C ALA A 25 -4.03 -3.55 -21.84
N ARG A 26 -3.97 -4.80 -22.30
CA ARG A 26 -2.73 -5.58 -22.51
C ARG A 26 -1.80 -5.55 -21.29
N ALA A 27 -2.39 -5.63 -20.11
CA ALA A 27 -1.69 -5.50 -18.84
C ALA A 27 -0.93 -6.78 -18.47
N GLU A 28 0.01 -6.64 -17.54
CA GLU A 28 0.82 -7.75 -17.06
C GLU A 28 0.15 -8.48 -15.89
N VAL A 29 0.18 -9.81 -15.96
CA VAL A 29 -0.01 -10.73 -14.83
C VAL A 29 1.37 -11.17 -14.37
N ILE A 30 1.64 -11.01 -13.08
CA ILE A 30 2.87 -11.47 -12.45
C ILE A 30 2.55 -12.75 -11.70
N CYS A 31 3.21 -13.84 -12.07
CA CYS A 31 2.98 -15.16 -11.50
C CYS A 31 4.23 -15.65 -10.77
N LYS A 32 4.02 -16.31 -9.63
CA LYS A 32 5.04 -17.07 -8.91
C LYS A 32 4.58 -18.53 -8.83
N GLY A 33 5.28 -19.42 -9.53
CA GLY A 33 5.07 -20.86 -9.46
C GLY A 33 5.95 -21.52 -8.40
N ASP A 34 6.46 -22.72 -8.68
CA ASP A 34 7.30 -23.49 -7.75
C ASP A 34 8.68 -22.86 -7.56
N SER A 35 9.17 -22.13 -8.57
CA SER A 35 10.43 -21.42 -8.48
C SER A 35 10.26 -20.09 -7.73
N ASP A 36 11.31 -19.65 -7.03
CA ASP A 36 11.31 -18.32 -6.38
C ASP A 36 11.33 -17.15 -7.38
N ASN A 37 11.50 -17.43 -8.67
CA ASN A 37 11.52 -16.43 -9.72
C ASN A 37 10.11 -16.04 -10.16
N LEU A 38 9.93 -14.76 -10.50
CA LEU A 38 8.68 -14.24 -11.04
C LEU A 38 8.64 -14.45 -12.56
N CYS A 39 7.50 -14.96 -13.04
CA CYS A 39 7.14 -15.03 -14.45
C CYS A 39 6.19 -13.87 -14.78
N LYS A 40 6.46 -13.11 -15.85
CA LYS A 40 5.62 -12.01 -16.30
C LYS A 40 4.89 -12.39 -17.58
N LEU A 41 3.57 -12.41 -17.51
CA LEU A 41 2.69 -12.77 -18.61
C LEU A 41 1.92 -11.53 -19.07
N LYS A 42 1.98 -11.21 -20.35
CA LYS A 42 1.24 -10.08 -20.93
C LYS A 42 -0.07 -10.58 -21.52
N ALA A 43 -1.18 -10.19 -20.93
CA ALA A 43 -2.51 -10.53 -21.42
C ALA A 43 -2.74 -9.90 -22.80
N TYR A 44 -3.42 -10.62 -23.69
CA TYR A 44 -3.77 -10.08 -25.01
C TYR A 44 -5.19 -10.45 -25.47
N SER A 45 -5.82 -11.46 -24.88
CA SER A 45 -7.19 -11.84 -25.21
C SER A 45 -7.86 -12.50 -24.01
N TYR A 46 -9.17 -12.37 -23.93
CA TYR A 46 -10.01 -13.12 -23.01
C TYR A 46 -11.13 -13.76 -23.82
N ASN A 47 -11.38 -15.06 -23.60
CA ASN A 47 -12.42 -15.80 -24.28
C ASN A 47 -13.64 -15.97 -23.37
N ASP A 48 -14.76 -15.34 -23.73
CA ASP A 48 -15.99 -15.35 -22.94
C ASP A 48 -16.66 -16.73 -22.85
N GLN A 49 -16.40 -17.62 -23.82
CA GLN A 49 -17.00 -18.96 -23.85
C GLN A 49 -16.23 -19.95 -22.98
N THR A 50 -14.90 -19.86 -22.99
CA THR A 50 -14.03 -20.79 -22.25
C THR A 50 -13.58 -20.22 -20.90
N HIS A 51 -13.77 -18.92 -20.68
CA HIS A 51 -13.29 -18.19 -19.51
C HIS A 51 -11.78 -18.25 -19.30
N PHE A 52 -11.01 -18.30 -20.40
CA PHE A 52 -9.55 -18.24 -20.38
C PHE A 52 -9.03 -16.87 -20.78
N LEU A 53 -8.03 -16.41 -20.03
CA LEU A 53 -7.18 -15.28 -20.39
C LEU A 53 -5.93 -15.79 -21.10
N GLU A 54 -5.74 -15.38 -22.34
CA GLU A 54 -4.58 -15.71 -23.14
C GLU A 54 -3.48 -14.65 -22.94
N CYS A 55 -2.26 -15.14 -22.70
CA CYS A 55 -1.09 -14.35 -22.39
C CYS A 55 0.14 -14.79 -23.19
N ASN A 56 1.04 -13.85 -23.44
CA ASN A 56 2.39 -14.11 -23.95
C ASN A 56 3.40 -13.97 -22.81
N ASN A 57 4.45 -14.78 -22.80
CA ASN A 57 5.54 -14.59 -21.85
C ASN A 57 6.37 -13.36 -22.22
N ASN A 58 6.61 -12.49 -21.24
CA ASN A 58 7.43 -11.27 -21.36
C ASN A 58 8.65 -11.31 -20.41
N SER A 59 9.05 -12.51 -19.97
CA SER A 59 10.15 -12.72 -19.04
C SER A 59 11.01 -13.94 -19.42
N THR A 60 12.21 -14.02 -18.84
CA THR A 60 13.10 -15.18 -19.00
C THR A 60 12.64 -16.39 -18.19
N THR A 61 11.93 -16.15 -17.08
CA THR A 61 11.27 -17.20 -16.29
C THR A 61 10.09 -17.76 -17.07
N VAL A 62 9.90 -19.07 -17.02
CA VAL A 62 8.78 -19.77 -17.65
C VAL A 62 8.05 -20.59 -16.59
N LEU A 63 6.72 -20.64 -16.67
CA LEU A 63 5.92 -21.64 -15.96
C LEU A 63 5.70 -22.86 -16.87
N LYS A 64 5.62 -24.04 -16.27
CA LYS A 64 5.35 -25.30 -16.97
C LYS A 64 3.85 -25.51 -17.12
N ASN A 65 3.45 -26.26 -18.16
CA ASN A 65 2.05 -26.64 -18.33
C ASN A 65 1.54 -27.41 -17.09
N GLY A 66 0.40 -26.97 -16.54
CA GLY A 66 -0.22 -27.52 -15.35
C GLY A 66 0.41 -27.08 -14.03
N GLU A 67 1.39 -26.17 -14.05
CA GLU A 67 2.00 -25.65 -12.82
C GLU A 67 1.03 -24.75 -12.05
N GLU A 68 0.93 -24.99 -10.74
CA GLU A 68 0.21 -24.13 -9.80
C GLU A 68 0.98 -22.82 -9.61
N PHE A 69 0.27 -21.70 -9.51
CA PHE A 69 0.90 -20.41 -9.28
C PHE A 69 0.05 -19.48 -8.42
N LEU A 70 0.73 -18.58 -7.71
CA LEU A 70 0.16 -17.37 -7.14
C LEU A 70 0.36 -16.21 -8.11
N GLY A 71 -0.75 -15.67 -8.60
CA GLY A 71 -0.79 -14.57 -9.56
C GLY A 71 -1.23 -13.26 -8.93
N TYR A 72 -0.75 -12.15 -9.48
CA TYR A 72 -1.37 -10.84 -9.26
C TYR A 72 -1.29 -9.95 -10.51
N PHE A 73 -2.19 -8.98 -10.59
CA PHE A 73 -2.17 -7.94 -11.61
C PHE A 73 -2.57 -6.59 -11.04
N PHE A 74 -2.29 -5.53 -11.80
CA PHE A 74 -2.75 -4.18 -11.52
C PHE A 74 -3.74 -3.72 -12.60
N LEU A 75 -4.86 -3.16 -12.18
CA LEU A 75 -5.85 -2.58 -13.08
C LEU A 75 -6.44 -1.33 -12.43
N GLY A 76 -6.42 -0.19 -13.12
CA GLY A 76 -6.91 1.08 -12.56
C GLY A 76 -6.20 1.55 -11.29
N GLY A 77 -4.94 1.13 -11.05
CA GLY A 77 -4.19 1.42 -9.82
C GLY A 77 -4.49 0.49 -8.64
N GLU A 78 -5.48 -0.37 -8.79
CA GLU A 78 -5.87 -1.41 -7.83
C GLU A 78 -5.06 -2.69 -8.07
N LYS A 79 -4.84 -3.48 -7.01
CA LYS A 79 -4.08 -4.73 -7.08
C LYS A 79 -4.98 -5.92 -6.75
N TYR A 80 -4.92 -6.95 -7.57
CA TYR A 80 -5.71 -8.17 -7.41
C TYR A 80 -4.80 -9.39 -7.36
N TYR A 81 -5.14 -10.37 -6.52
CA TYR A 81 -4.40 -11.61 -6.31
C TYR A 81 -5.31 -12.82 -6.52
N PHE A 82 -4.76 -13.89 -7.06
CA PHE A 82 -5.48 -15.15 -7.25
C PHE A 82 -4.50 -16.31 -7.36
N GLU A 83 -5.02 -17.52 -7.17
CA GLU A 83 -4.28 -18.76 -7.43
C GLU A 83 -4.91 -19.47 -8.63
N GLY A 84 -4.08 -20.22 -9.35
CA GLY A 84 -4.55 -20.97 -10.51
C GLY A 84 -3.52 -21.95 -11.03
N ASN A 85 -3.92 -22.69 -12.07
CA ASN A 85 -3.05 -23.55 -12.85
C ASN A 85 -2.84 -22.91 -14.21
N ILE A 86 -1.59 -22.90 -14.67
CA ILE A 86 -1.27 -22.37 -15.99
C ILE A 86 -1.43 -23.46 -17.05
N GLN A 87 -2.01 -23.11 -18.20
CA GLN A 87 -1.98 -23.98 -19.37
C GLN A 87 -1.01 -23.41 -20.39
N VAL A 88 -0.13 -24.24 -20.92
CA VAL A 88 0.84 -23.81 -21.94
C VAL A 88 0.60 -24.63 -23.21
N LEU A 89 0.04 -23.98 -24.22
CA LEU A 89 -0.33 -24.58 -25.50
C LEU A 89 0.34 -23.82 -26.63
N HIS A 90 1.19 -24.50 -27.41
CA HIS A 90 1.93 -23.90 -28.53
C HIS A 90 2.71 -22.61 -28.16
N GLY A 91 3.19 -22.51 -26.92
CA GLY A 91 3.94 -21.34 -26.42
C GLY A 91 3.07 -20.17 -25.94
N ALA A 92 1.74 -20.25 -26.09
CA ALA A 92 0.80 -19.35 -25.45
C ALA A 92 0.48 -19.84 -24.03
N TYR A 93 0.24 -18.89 -23.13
CA TYR A 93 -0.09 -19.13 -21.74
C TYR A 93 -1.56 -18.80 -21.50
N SER A 94 -2.35 -19.77 -21.02
CA SER A 94 -3.78 -19.59 -20.77
C SER A 94 -4.05 -19.73 -19.27
N ILE A 95 -4.76 -18.74 -18.71
CA ILE A 95 -5.16 -18.69 -17.30
C ILE A 95 -6.68 -18.78 -17.23
N ALA A 96 -7.20 -19.80 -16.56
CA ALA A 96 -8.64 -19.93 -16.31
C ALA A 96 -9.12 -18.85 -15.32
N LEU A 97 -10.38 -18.45 -15.44
CA LEU A 97 -11.02 -17.57 -14.46
C LEU A 97 -10.93 -18.20 -13.04
N PRO A 98 -10.36 -17.50 -12.06
CA PRO A 98 -10.06 -18.12 -10.78
C PRO A 98 -11.30 -18.27 -9.90
N LYS A 99 -11.33 -19.38 -9.14
CA LYS A 99 -12.37 -19.64 -8.12
C LYS A 99 -12.38 -18.56 -7.06
N GLU A 100 -11.21 -18.05 -6.68
CA GLU A 100 -11.06 -16.96 -5.73
C GLU A 100 -10.18 -15.86 -6.33
N LEU A 101 -10.67 -14.64 -6.29
CA LEU A 101 -9.94 -13.44 -6.71
C LEU A 101 -10.04 -12.43 -5.57
N TYR A 102 -8.90 -11.99 -5.06
CA TYR A 102 -8.78 -11.13 -3.91
C TYR A 102 -8.35 -9.74 -4.36
N HIS A 103 -9.18 -8.73 -4.07
CA HIS A 103 -8.81 -7.33 -4.23
C HIS A 103 -8.04 -6.87 -2.99
N LEU A 104 -6.82 -6.37 -3.20
CA LEU A 104 -6.04 -5.74 -2.14
C LEU A 104 -6.67 -4.39 -1.78
N GLN A 105 -7.27 -4.33 -0.59
CA GLN A 105 -7.81 -3.10 -0.04
C GLN A 105 -6.64 -2.18 0.32
N ARG A 106 -6.39 -1.18 -0.52
CA ARG A 106 -5.46 -0.09 -0.18
C ARG A 106 -6.17 0.90 0.74
N ARG A 107 -5.36 1.59 1.55
CA ARG A 107 -5.79 2.49 2.64
C ARG A 107 -6.93 3.40 2.17
N GLN A 108 -8.04 3.42 2.92
CA GLN A 108 -9.17 4.31 2.61
C GLN A 108 -8.79 5.80 2.69
N ASN A 109 -7.72 6.13 3.41
CA ASN A 109 -7.26 7.51 3.56
C ASN A 109 -6.03 7.79 2.72
N TYR A 110 -6.18 8.75 1.81
CA TYR A 110 -5.08 9.31 1.02
C TYR A 110 -3.97 9.81 1.93
N ARG A 111 -2.72 9.48 1.58
CA ARG A 111 -1.52 9.96 2.27
C ARG A 111 -0.71 10.88 1.36
N VAL A 112 -0.52 12.12 1.80
CA VAL A 112 0.38 13.06 1.12
C VAL A 112 1.81 12.81 1.60
N LYS A 113 2.76 12.72 0.66
CA LYS A 113 4.19 12.76 1.00
C LYS A 113 4.57 14.19 1.33
N VAL A 114 5.31 14.39 2.42
CA VAL A 114 5.73 15.71 2.88
C VAL A 114 7.25 15.82 2.70
N PRO A 115 7.73 16.72 1.83
CA PRO A 115 9.17 16.99 1.70
C PRO A 115 9.74 17.54 3.00
N GLU A 116 11.00 17.20 3.32
CA GLU A 116 11.68 17.72 4.51
C GLU A 116 11.73 19.26 4.51
N SER A 117 11.88 19.87 3.33
CA SER A 117 11.87 21.33 3.14
C SER A 117 10.54 22.01 3.49
N TYR A 118 9.46 21.25 3.68
CA TYR A 118 8.16 21.78 4.11
C TYR A 118 8.14 22.17 5.60
N GLY A 119 9.11 21.68 6.40
CA GLY A 119 9.25 22.04 7.82
C GLY A 119 8.17 21.46 8.74
N ALA A 120 7.37 20.51 8.26
CA ALA A 120 6.37 19.84 9.09
C ALA A 120 7.02 18.82 10.03
N HIS A 121 6.53 18.77 11.26
CA HIS A 121 7.06 17.91 12.30
C HIS A 121 5.97 17.49 13.30
N PHE A 122 6.22 16.39 13.99
CA PHE A 122 5.41 15.93 15.11
C PHE A 122 6.27 15.94 16.37
N ASP A 123 5.90 16.81 17.32
CA ASP A 123 6.56 16.90 18.61
C ASP A 123 5.83 15.97 19.59
N ILE A 124 6.37 14.77 19.79
CA ILE A 124 5.91 13.82 20.81
C ILE A 124 6.29 14.40 22.16
N LEU A 125 5.32 14.48 23.06
CA LEU A 125 5.50 15.00 24.43
C LEU A 125 5.56 13.86 25.45
N LYS A 126 4.77 12.80 25.23
CA LYS A 126 4.69 11.65 26.11
C LYS A 126 4.67 10.34 25.34
N VAL A 127 5.27 9.32 25.94
CA VAL A 127 5.18 7.92 25.50
C VAL A 127 4.64 7.10 26.66
N ASN A 128 3.52 6.40 26.45
CA ASN A 128 2.81 5.64 27.48
C ASN A 128 2.54 6.47 28.74
N GLY A 129 2.18 7.75 28.56
CA GLY A 129 1.91 8.71 29.63
C GLY A 129 3.16 9.29 30.33
N GLN A 130 4.36 8.80 30.02
CA GLN A 130 5.61 9.30 30.59
C GLN A 130 6.18 10.44 29.74
N PRO A 131 6.61 11.57 30.34
CA PRO A 131 7.24 12.67 29.61
C PRO A 131 8.48 12.21 28.85
N GLN A 132 8.43 12.35 27.54
CA GLN A 132 9.51 11.95 26.65
C GLN A 132 9.45 12.84 25.40
N PRO A 133 10.05 14.04 25.46
CA PRO A 133 9.99 15.00 24.37
C PRO A 133 10.85 14.52 23.19
N ILE A 134 10.22 14.27 22.04
CA ILE A 134 10.91 13.87 20.81
C ILE A 134 10.35 14.66 19.63
N LYS A 135 11.23 15.28 18.85
CA LYS A 135 10.87 16.04 17.65
C LYS A 135 11.12 15.22 16.39
N GLY A 136 10.06 14.84 15.68
CA GLY A 136 10.12 14.01 14.48
C GLY A 136 9.79 14.78 13.22
N ILE A 137 10.57 14.56 12.15
CA ILE A 137 10.27 15.16 10.85
C ILE A 137 9.13 14.38 10.19
N LEU A 138 8.11 15.08 9.69
CA LEU A 138 6.96 14.45 9.06
C LEU A 138 7.31 14.04 7.61
N ALA A 139 7.25 12.74 7.30
CA ALA A 139 7.51 12.22 5.95
C ALA A 139 6.23 11.98 5.13
N ASN A 140 5.13 11.62 5.79
CA ASN A 140 3.80 11.62 5.18
C ASN A 140 2.68 11.83 6.21
N LEU A 141 1.52 12.24 5.73
CA LEU A 141 0.33 12.52 6.52
C LEU A 141 -0.94 12.02 5.83
N SER A 142 -1.89 11.53 6.63
CA SER A 142 -3.29 11.31 6.28
C SER A 142 -4.20 11.81 7.40
N SER A 143 -5.52 11.76 7.19
CA SER A 143 -6.53 12.01 8.23
C SER A 143 -6.41 11.10 9.45
N GLN A 144 -5.86 9.88 9.31
CA GLN A 144 -5.84 8.86 10.37
C GLN A 144 -4.44 8.51 10.89
N GLY A 145 -3.40 9.19 10.41
CA GLY A 145 -2.06 8.89 10.88
C GLY A 145 -0.98 9.52 10.03
N CYS A 146 0.25 9.34 10.48
CA CYS A 146 1.43 9.90 9.84
C CYS A 146 2.61 8.92 9.86
N LEU A 147 3.63 9.24 9.07
CA LEU A 147 4.95 8.66 9.16
C LEU A 147 5.93 9.75 9.58
N VAL A 148 6.68 9.48 10.63
CA VAL A 148 7.66 10.40 11.19
C VAL A 148 9.06 9.77 11.14
N VAL A 149 10.03 10.59 10.78
CA VAL A 149 11.45 10.24 10.68
C VAL A 149 12.17 10.86 11.86
N TYR A 150 12.97 10.05 12.56
CA TYR A 150 13.81 10.48 13.66
C TYR A 150 15.24 10.05 13.42
N ARG A 151 16.16 10.82 14.01
CA ARG A 151 17.57 10.48 14.10
C ARG A 151 17.94 10.25 15.56
N MET A 152 18.07 8.99 15.95
CA MET A 152 18.45 8.59 17.31
C MET A 152 19.29 7.31 17.30
N ASP A 153 20.30 7.28 18.17
CA ASP A 153 21.25 6.15 18.25
C ASP A 153 20.60 4.85 18.71
N ASN A 154 19.48 4.92 19.44
CA ASN A 154 18.71 3.76 19.90
C ASN A 154 17.20 3.97 19.71
N PRO A 155 16.42 2.93 19.35
CA PRO A 155 14.96 3.01 19.30
C PRO A 155 14.37 3.27 20.68
N LEU A 156 13.72 4.42 20.83
CA LEU A 156 13.05 4.82 22.08
C LEU A 156 11.61 4.31 22.20
N MET A 157 11.02 3.87 21.09
CA MET A 157 9.62 3.44 21.03
C MET A 157 9.53 2.00 20.53
N LYS A 158 8.42 1.35 20.86
CA LYS A 158 8.03 0.01 20.42
C LYS A 158 6.67 0.05 19.74
N VAL A 159 6.39 -0.94 18.90
CA VAL A 159 5.05 -1.13 18.34
C VAL A 159 4.06 -1.32 19.49
N GLY A 160 2.95 -0.61 19.44
CA GLY A 160 1.91 -0.59 20.48
C GLY A 160 2.04 0.56 21.50
N ASP A 161 3.16 1.28 21.53
CA ASP A 161 3.30 2.44 22.41
C ASP A 161 2.28 3.53 22.07
N LYS A 162 1.67 4.10 23.12
CA LYS A 162 0.77 5.26 23.03
C LYS A 162 1.57 6.54 23.06
N LEU A 163 1.21 7.49 22.22
CA LEU A 163 1.90 8.76 22.05
C LEU A 163 0.92 9.91 22.26
N ASP A 164 1.35 10.93 22.99
CA ASP A 164 0.68 12.22 23.06
C ASP A 164 1.62 13.27 22.47
N GLY A 165 1.16 14.08 21.51
CA GLY A 165 2.03 15.04 20.84
C GLY A 165 1.29 16.11 20.05
N ASN A 166 2.08 17.02 19.48
CA ASN A 166 1.58 18.14 18.67
C ASN A 166 2.10 18.06 17.23
N LEU A 167 1.17 18.07 16.28
CA LEU A 167 1.46 18.07 14.85
C LEU A 167 1.53 19.49 14.31
N PHE A 168 2.71 19.88 13.83
CA PHE A 168 2.98 21.20 13.26
C PHE A 168 3.16 21.10 11.75
N ILE A 169 2.41 21.90 11.00
CA ILE A 169 2.37 21.86 9.54
C ILE A 169 2.40 23.29 9.01
N GLY A 170 3.45 23.66 8.26
CA GLY A 170 3.48 24.89 7.47
C GLY A 170 3.24 26.18 8.28
N GLY A 171 3.93 26.36 9.42
CA GLY A 171 3.82 27.55 10.26
C GLY A 171 2.50 27.73 11.02
N ARG A 172 1.59 26.75 10.94
CA ARG A 172 0.32 26.76 11.66
C ARG A 172 0.49 26.38 13.13
N GLU A 173 -0.53 26.68 13.92
CA GLU A 173 -0.63 26.18 15.30
C GLU A 173 -0.59 24.64 15.34
N GLY A 174 0.03 24.12 16.39
CA GLY A 174 0.12 22.69 16.64
C GLY A 174 -1.26 22.07 16.85
N ILE A 175 -1.45 20.88 16.28
CA ILE A 175 -2.65 20.08 16.48
C ILE A 175 -2.31 18.99 17.48
N GLU A 176 -2.93 19.06 18.66
CA GLU A 176 -2.79 18.02 19.68
C GLU A 176 -3.44 16.72 19.19
N LEU A 177 -2.66 15.64 19.22
CA LEU A 177 -3.05 14.33 18.76
C LEU A 177 -2.51 13.25 19.69
N GLU A 178 -3.37 12.27 19.93
CA GLU A 178 -2.97 11.00 20.51
C GLU A 178 -2.81 9.96 19.38
N GLY A 179 -1.88 9.02 19.56
CA GLY A 179 -1.64 7.99 18.56
C GLY A 179 -1.02 6.72 19.13
N ILE A 180 -0.95 5.69 18.30
CA ILE A 180 -0.34 4.40 18.60
C ILE A 180 0.70 4.09 17.53
N VAL A 181 1.89 3.67 17.96
CA VAL A 181 2.94 3.20 17.04
C VAL A 181 2.51 1.87 16.43
N ARG A 182 2.34 1.83 15.10
CA ARG A 182 1.94 0.61 14.36
C ARG A 182 3.10 -0.12 13.71
N HIS A 183 4.15 0.59 13.30
CA HIS A 183 5.34 -0.02 12.74
C HIS A 183 6.57 0.86 12.96
N ILE A 184 7.73 0.20 13.05
CA ILE A 184 9.03 0.83 13.19
C ILE A 184 9.94 0.24 12.13
N LYS A 185 10.67 1.08 11.41
CA LYS A 185 11.72 0.65 10.48
C LYS A 185 12.99 1.45 10.74
N VAL A 186 14.09 0.73 10.93
CA VAL A 186 15.45 1.28 11.02
C VAL A 186 16.06 1.27 9.62
N ASP A 187 16.78 2.32 9.25
CA ASP A 187 17.52 2.36 7.99
C ASP A 187 18.73 1.41 8.05
N ASP A 188 18.81 0.47 7.10
CA ASP A 188 19.86 -0.56 7.05
C ASP A 188 21.27 0.03 6.88
N LYS A 189 21.37 1.19 6.21
CA LYS A 189 22.64 1.89 5.96
C LYS A 189 23.00 2.84 7.09
N ASN A 190 21.98 3.40 7.75
CA ASN A 190 22.16 4.35 8.85
C ASN A 190 21.27 3.98 10.02
N LYS A 191 21.77 3.13 10.92
CA LYS A 191 21.05 2.63 12.10
C LYS A 191 20.50 3.72 13.03
N VAL A 192 20.96 4.96 12.87
CA VAL A 192 20.51 6.13 13.62
C VAL A 192 19.20 6.70 13.03
N ILE A 193 18.89 6.45 11.76
CA ILE A 193 17.64 6.90 11.13
C ILE A 193 16.57 5.84 11.35
N GLN A 194 15.47 6.27 11.96
CA GLN A 194 14.33 5.43 12.27
C GLN A 194 13.05 6.09 11.81
N THR A 195 12.12 5.28 11.34
CA THR A 195 10.80 5.72 10.88
C THR A 195 9.73 5.03 11.69
N PHE A 196 8.74 5.80 12.16
CA PHE A 196 7.64 5.31 12.97
C PHE A 196 6.34 5.66 12.26
N GLY A 197 5.55 4.63 11.99
CA GLY A 197 4.18 4.80 11.54
C GLY A 197 3.27 4.96 12.74
N ILE A 198 2.64 6.12 12.86
CA ILE A 198 1.73 6.46 13.94
C ILE A 198 0.32 6.46 13.37
N GLU A 199 -0.57 5.70 14.00
CA GLU A 199 -2.01 5.77 13.76
C GLU A 199 -2.61 6.65 14.84
N PHE A 200 -3.40 7.64 14.46
CA PHE A 200 -4.08 8.48 15.44
C PHE A 200 -5.17 7.66 16.14
N THR A 201 -5.32 7.84 17.45
CA THR A 201 -6.47 7.26 18.16
C THR A 201 -7.77 7.82 17.56
N PRO A 202 -8.93 7.15 17.75
CA PRO A 202 -10.18 7.57 17.12
C PRO A 202 -10.44 9.06 17.30
N LEU A 203 -10.35 9.79 16.19
CA LEU A 203 -10.54 11.23 16.18
C LEU A 203 -12.03 11.53 16.18
N ASN A 204 -12.41 12.66 16.78
CA ASN A 204 -13.75 13.18 16.53
C ASN A 204 -13.85 13.61 15.04
N PRO A 205 -15.05 13.58 14.45
CA PRO A 205 -15.23 13.89 13.03
C PRO A 205 -14.72 15.29 12.61
N ILE A 206 -14.74 16.27 13.52
CA ILE A 206 -14.28 17.63 13.23
C ILE A 206 -12.76 17.63 13.02
N LEU A 207 -12.02 16.95 13.91
CA LEU A 207 -10.57 16.85 13.85
C LEU A 207 -10.10 16.00 12.66
N GLU A 208 -10.78 14.89 12.38
CA GLU A 208 -10.49 14.06 11.20
C GLU A 208 -10.69 14.85 9.90
N ASN A 209 -11.79 15.60 9.78
CA ASN A 209 -12.05 16.47 8.63
C ASN A 209 -11.01 17.59 8.51
N ARG A 210 -10.57 18.17 9.64
CA ARG A 210 -9.49 19.17 9.65
C ARG A 210 -8.18 18.59 9.11
N LEU A 211 -7.79 17.40 9.56
CA LEU A 211 -6.58 16.73 9.07
C LEU A 211 -6.69 16.33 7.59
N PHE A 212 -7.88 15.92 7.14
CA PHE A 212 -8.14 15.65 5.73
C PHE A 212 -7.93 16.90 4.88
N ALA A 213 -8.54 18.04 5.28
CA ALA A 213 -8.37 19.32 4.58
C ALA A 213 -6.90 19.73 4.51
N ILE A 214 -6.16 19.63 5.62
CA ILE A 214 -4.72 19.92 5.67
C ILE A 214 -3.93 19.01 4.71
N THR A 215 -4.24 17.71 4.71
CA THR A 215 -3.60 16.74 3.81
C THR A 215 -3.78 17.14 2.34
N MET A 216 -4.97 17.61 1.97
CA MET A 216 -5.28 18.10 0.62
C MET A 216 -4.59 19.43 0.28
N GLU A 217 -4.44 20.32 1.24
CA GLU A 217 -3.71 21.59 1.07
C GLU A 217 -2.22 21.36 0.84
N ILE A 218 -1.58 20.52 1.66
CA ILE A 218 -0.17 20.13 1.47
C ILE A 218 0.01 19.55 0.05
N HIS A 219 -0.91 18.67 -0.38
CA HIS A 219 -0.87 18.10 -1.72
C HIS A 219 -0.91 19.20 -2.79
N LYS A 220 -1.86 20.14 -2.70
CA LYS A 220 -1.96 21.26 -3.66
C LYS A 220 -0.71 22.14 -3.67
N GLU A 221 -0.13 22.44 -2.51
CA GLU A 221 1.05 23.30 -2.40
C GLU A 221 2.30 22.66 -3.00
N ILE A 222 2.50 21.36 -2.78
CA ILE A 222 3.64 20.62 -3.34
C ILE A 222 3.50 20.52 -4.87
N PHE A 223 2.31 20.23 -5.38
CA PHE A 223 2.09 20.06 -6.81
C PHE A 223 2.05 21.37 -7.60
N LYS A 224 1.71 22.50 -6.98
CA LYS A 224 1.78 23.83 -7.63
C LYS A 224 3.19 24.42 -7.69
N ARG A 225 4.14 23.88 -6.94
CA ARG A 225 5.54 24.36 -6.89
C ARG A 225 6.45 23.68 -7.93
N ASN A 226 5.92 22.74 -8.71
CA ASN A 226 6.56 22.13 -9.88
C ASN A 226 5.87 22.62 -11.16
#